data_AF-A0A1Y1KDL4-F1
#
_entry.id   AF-A0A1Y1KDL4-F1
#
_cell.length_a   1.000
_cell.length_b   1.000
_cell.length_c   1.000
_cell.angle_alpha   90.00
_cell.angle_beta   90.00
_cell.angle_gamma   90.00
#
_symmetry.space_group_name_H-M   'P 1'
#
loop_
_entity.id
_entity.type
_entity.pdbx_description
1 polymer ?
#
loop_
_entity_poly.entity_id
_entity_poly.type
_entity_poly.pdbx_seq_one_letter_code
_entity_poly.pdbx_strand_id
1 'polypeptide(L)'
;MSVKRAAQVLSQSVSSAIKTSVGTRQLHSESALDTADFLDFIDRLFDCLDSRTLFTSNPYKSAFSATNKYIQDTLQEAIRLFPKLEKVDFKNGRKTRPPCFAGFLQTVNSTRMLFNEENKNGIMFILTNRLNQDVLENLFSIYRQKGGYCRNPSAKMLRTDFRSSAINCLIKPPTSSNCEPDLDIVMEVDETQIVESTDRSSSSSSQQEMDIDKEETLEDCAVAYFAGYLAFKCIKEFDCNTCQETLCTDDISLFNKNQLLIINKTYDTSLTTALKAPANSFYNIINMSLNIFEKYYEKLYCKQGIGRIIKNKIEKKIKKTNCDWLSHETCQEHRHYILNQLVHCKIFKKCKWFKSSANPKQCPKLRILKNR
;
A
#
# COMPACT_ATOMS: atom_id res chain seq x y z
N MET A 1 -4.22 -18.05 -8.92
CA MET A 1 -3.57 -17.82 -7.61
C MET A 1 -3.67 -16.32 -7.31
N SER A 2 -3.58 -15.84 -6.07
CA SER A 2 -3.67 -14.39 -5.80
C SER A 2 -2.45 -13.92 -5.02
N VAL A 3 -1.41 -13.51 -5.75
CA VAL A 3 -0.19 -12.91 -5.19
C VAL A 3 -0.54 -11.64 -4.39
N LYS A 4 -1.51 -10.85 -4.88
CA LYS A 4 -2.05 -9.66 -4.21
C LYS A 4 -2.33 -9.88 -2.72
N ARG A 5 -3.00 -10.97 -2.35
CA ARG A 5 -3.36 -11.23 -0.95
C ARG A 5 -2.14 -11.57 -0.09
N ALA A 6 -1.19 -12.32 -0.63
CA ALA A 6 0.03 -12.66 0.08
C ALA A 6 0.88 -11.41 0.33
N ALA A 7 1.10 -10.58 -0.69
CA ALA A 7 1.81 -9.31 -0.57
C ALA A 7 1.12 -8.34 0.40
N GLN A 8 -0.22 -8.32 0.46
CA GLN A 8 -0.94 -7.50 1.44
C GLN A 8 -0.69 -7.93 2.89
N VAL A 9 -0.67 -9.24 3.15
CA VAL A 9 -0.45 -9.79 4.49
C VAL A 9 1.01 -9.63 4.91
N LEU A 10 1.93 -9.94 4.00
CA LEU A 10 3.38 -9.87 4.21
C LEU A 10 3.91 -8.48 3.83
N SER A 11 3.35 -7.43 4.44
CA SER A 11 3.72 -6.06 4.13
C SER A 11 4.29 -5.30 5.32
N GLN A 12 5.14 -4.32 5.04
CA GLN A 12 5.65 -3.36 6.00
C GLN A 12 4.51 -2.66 6.76
N SER A 13 3.39 -2.37 6.08
CA SER A 13 2.22 -1.75 6.74
C SER A 13 1.58 -2.64 7.81
N VAL A 14 1.61 -3.97 7.66
CA VAL A 14 1.15 -4.91 8.70
C VAL A 14 2.17 -4.98 9.83
N SER A 15 3.47 -5.02 9.50
CA SER A 15 4.55 -4.95 10.49
C SER A 15 4.43 -3.70 11.37
N SER A 16 4.30 -2.51 10.77
CA SER A 16 4.15 -1.24 11.51
C SER A 16 2.93 -1.25 12.41
N ALA A 17 1.82 -1.84 11.96
CA ALA A 17 0.61 -1.94 12.77
C ALA A 17 0.84 -2.83 13.99
N ILE A 18 1.48 -4.00 13.83
CA ILE A 18 1.81 -4.91 14.94
C ILE A 18 2.74 -4.21 15.93
N LYS A 19 3.84 -3.59 15.46
CA LYS A 19 4.78 -2.84 16.32
C LYS A 19 4.07 -1.72 17.10
N THR A 20 3.16 -1.01 16.43
CA THR A 20 2.37 0.05 17.07
C THR A 20 1.42 -0.52 18.11
N SER A 21 0.70 -1.60 17.81
CA SER A 21 -0.22 -2.25 18.76
C SER A 21 0.50 -2.82 20.00
N VAL A 22 1.73 -3.30 19.85
CA VAL A 22 2.57 -3.69 21.00
C VAL A 22 2.98 -2.45 21.80
N GLY A 23 3.42 -1.38 21.13
CA GLY A 23 3.81 -0.11 21.77
C GLY A 23 2.68 0.61 22.50
N THR A 24 1.45 0.51 21.99
CA THR A 24 0.22 1.02 22.64
C THR A 24 -0.38 0.04 23.65
N ARG A 25 0.27 -1.11 23.90
CA ARG A 25 -0.21 -2.16 24.81
C ARG A 25 -1.58 -2.75 24.45
N GLN A 26 -2.04 -2.61 23.20
CA GLN A 26 -3.30 -3.22 22.74
C GLN A 26 -3.11 -4.64 22.20
N LEU A 27 -1.87 -5.05 21.94
CA LEU A 27 -1.51 -6.42 21.58
C LEU A 27 -0.51 -7.00 22.58
N HIS A 28 -0.95 -8.01 23.32
CA HIS A 28 -0.10 -8.76 24.26
C HIS A 28 0.27 -10.11 23.65
N SER A 29 1.47 -10.20 23.10
CA SER A 29 2.02 -11.45 22.60
C SER A 29 3.54 -11.37 22.57
N GLU A 30 4.20 -12.40 23.10
CA GLU A 30 5.65 -12.49 23.14
C GLU A 30 6.26 -12.57 21.73
N SER A 31 5.55 -13.18 20.78
CA SER A 31 6.01 -13.37 19.39
C SER A 31 5.56 -12.28 18.42
N ALA A 32 4.82 -11.26 18.88
CA ALA A 32 4.31 -10.22 18.00
C ALA A 32 5.43 -9.40 17.35
N LEU A 33 6.47 -9.03 18.11
CA LEU A 33 7.61 -8.27 17.58
C LEU A 33 8.41 -9.12 16.59
N ASP A 34 8.71 -10.37 16.92
CA ASP A 34 9.40 -11.30 16.00
C ASP A 34 8.61 -11.48 14.69
N THR A 35 7.28 -11.58 14.79
CA THR A 35 6.41 -11.66 13.63
C THR A 35 6.51 -10.38 12.79
N ALA A 36 6.43 -9.21 13.43
CA ALA A 36 6.52 -7.94 12.72
C ALA A 36 7.87 -7.77 12.01
N ASP A 37 8.97 -8.14 12.65
CA ASP A 37 10.31 -8.07 12.05
C ASP A 37 10.45 -9.03 10.87
N PHE A 38 9.90 -10.24 10.98
CA PHE A 38 9.87 -11.17 9.85
C PHE A 38 9.03 -10.65 8.68
N LEU A 39 7.85 -10.07 8.92
CA LEU A 39 7.02 -9.49 7.86
C LEU A 39 7.71 -8.33 7.16
N ASP A 40 8.38 -7.46 7.91
CA ASP A 40 9.15 -6.34 7.37
C ASP A 40 10.33 -6.81 6.52
N PHE A 41 11.10 -7.79 7.01
CA PHE A 41 12.18 -8.41 6.24
C PHE A 41 11.68 -9.03 4.92
N ILE A 42 10.58 -9.78 4.96
CA ILE A 42 10.01 -10.40 3.75
C ILE A 42 9.51 -9.35 2.75
N ASP A 43 8.87 -8.27 3.22
CA ASP A 43 8.40 -7.18 2.34
C ASP A 43 9.58 -6.44 1.68
N ARG A 44 10.61 -6.10 2.46
CA ARG A 44 11.86 -5.50 1.95
C ARG A 44 12.51 -6.40 0.90
N LEU A 45 12.63 -7.70 1.18
CA LEU A 45 13.20 -8.66 0.24
C LEU A 45 12.36 -8.79 -1.03
N PHE A 46 11.03 -8.80 -0.90
CA PHE A 46 10.13 -8.84 -2.04
C PHE A 46 10.29 -7.61 -2.93
N ASP A 47 10.34 -6.40 -2.35
CA ASP A 47 10.56 -5.16 -3.10
C ASP A 47 11.94 -5.13 -3.79
N CYS A 48 13.00 -5.65 -3.14
CA CYS A 48 14.34 -5.77 -3.74
C CYS A 48 14.33 -6.66 -5.00
N LEU A 49 13.49 -7.69 -5.02
CA LEU A 49 13.38 -8.66 -6.11
C LEU A 49 12.27 -8.31 -7.12
N ASP A 50 11.58 -7.16 -6.97
CA ASP A 50 10.49 -6.70 -7.85
C ASP A 50 10.60 -5.21 -8.23
N SER A 51 11.83 -4.72 -8.43
CA SER A 51 12.08 -3.32 -8.82
C SER A 51 11.71 -3.05 -10.28
N ARG A 52 10.91 -2.01 -10.53
CA ARG A 52 10.42 -1.61 -11.86
C ARG A 52 11.03 -0.32 -12.40
N THR A 53 11.51 0.54 -11.51
CA THR A 53 12.02 1.87 -11.84
C THR A 53 13.39 2.09 -11.21
N LEU A 54 14.15 3.02 -11.80
CA LEU A 54 15.48 3.39 -11.32
C LEU A 54 15.48 3.91 -9.89
N PHE A 55 14.61 4.88 -9.63
CA PHE A 55 14.50 5.56 -8.35
C PHE A 55 13.06 5.50 -7.86
N THR A 56 12.89 5.31 -6.55
CA THR A 56 11.61 5.28 -5.85
C THR A 56 11.77 5.88 -4.46
N SER A 57 10.67 6.40 -3.89
CA SER A 57 10.67 6.86 -2.49
C SER A 57 10.94 5.74 -1.48
N ASN A 58 10.65 4.49 -1.87
CA ASN A 58 11.05 3.30 -1.13
C ASN A 58 12.41 2.81 -1.69
N PRO A 59 13.52 2.93 -0.94
CA PRO A 59 14.86 2.57 -1.44
C PRO A 59 15.00 1.07 -1.78
N TYR A 60 14.21 0.19 -1.15
CA TYR A 60 14.21 -1.24 -1.41
C TYR A 60 13.57 -1.60 -2.76
N LYS A 61 12.74 -0.73 -3.33
CA LYS A 61 12.03 -0.94 -4.62
C LYS A 61 12.72 -0.28 -5.82
N SER A 62 13.84 0.41 -5.58
CA SER A 62 14.65 1.02 -6.63
C SER A 62 15.46 -0.03 -7.39
N ALA A 63 16.05 0.34 -8.53
CA ALA A 63 16.88 -0.58 -9.30
C ALA A 63 18.06 -1.09 -8.46
N PHE A 64 18.41 -2.37 -8.65
CA PHE A 64 19.56 -2.95 -7.98
C PHE A 64 20.85 -2.43 -8.64
N SER A 65 21.68 -1.76 -7.85
CA SER A 65 22.91 -1.10 -8.30
C SER A 65 24.01 -1.21 -7.25
N ALA A 66 25.24 -0.89 -7.64
CA ALA A 66 26.40 -0.95 -6.74
C ALA A 66 26.32 0.10 -5.63
N THR A 67 25.63 1.21 -5.87
CA THR A 67 25.46 2.33 -4.93
C THR A 67 24.31 2.11 -3.95
N ASN A 68 23.31 1.28 -4.30
CA ASN A 68 22.17 1.02 -3.43
C ASN A 68 22.50 -0.04 -2.37
N LYS A 69 22.97 0.44 -1.20
CA LYS A 69 23.31 -0.41 -0.04
C LYS A 69 22.09 -1.13 0.56
N TYR A 70 20.91 -0.51 0.58
CA TYR A 70 19.69 -1.11 1.15
C TYR A 70 19.36 -2.48 0.53
N ILE A 71 19.46 -2.57 -0.80
CA ILE A 71 19.24 -3.84 -1.51
C ILE A 71 20.35 -4.84 -1.20
N GLN A 72 21.62 -4.42 -1.25
CA GLN A 72 22.74 -5.32 -0.96
C GLN A 72 22.68 -5.91 0.45
N ASP A 73 22.40 -5.07 1.45
CA ASP A 73 22.30 -5.47 2.85
C ASP A 73 21.12 -6.43 3.05
N THR A 74 19.96 -6.15 2.46
CA THR A 74 18.77 -7.01 2.54
C THR A 74 19.02 -8.38 1.88
N LEU A 75 19.65 -8.41 0.71
CA LEU A 75 20.02 -9.66 0.05
C LEU A 75 21.07 -10.44 0.87
N GLN A 76 22.00 -9.76 1.52
CA GLN A 76 23.00 -10.39 2.37
C GLN A 76 22.40 -10.92 3.69
N GLU A 77 21.42 -10.21 4.26
CA GLU A 77 20.61 -10.66 5.39
C GLU A 77 19.83 -11.94 5.02
N ALA A 78 19.19 -11.97 3.85
CA ALA A 78 18.49 -13.14 3.35
C ALA A 78 19.40 -14.38 3.24
N ILE A 79 20.62 -14.22 2.71
CA ILE A 79 21.60 -15.30 2.63
C ILE A 79 21.98 -15.85 4.01
N ARG A 80 22.02 -15.00 5.05
CA ARG A 80 22.33 -15.43 6.42
C ARG A 80 21.13 -16.09 7.11
N LEU A 81 19.92 -15.62 6.81
CA LEU A 81 18.69 -16.02 7.48
C LEU A 81 18.08 -17.32 6.93
N PHE A 82 17.85 -17.42 5.61
CA PHE A 82 17.15 -18.56 5.00
C PHE A 82 17.78 -19.95 5.23
N PRO A 83 19.10 -20.10 5.38
CA PRO A 83 19.69 -21.39 5.77
C PRO A 83 19.27 -21.84 7.18
N LYS A 84 18.97 -20.91 8.08
CA LYS A 84 18.65 -21.16 9.49
C LYS A 84 17.14 -21.31 9.75
N LEU A 85 16.30 -20.98 8.78
CA LEU A 85 14.84 -21.06 8.93
C LEU A 85 14.33 -22.49 8.81
N GLU A 86 13.54 -22.89 9.80
CA GLU A 86 12.85 -24.18 9.84
C GLU A 86 11.38 -23.96 10.17
N LYS A 87 10.50 -24.73 9.53
CA LYS A 87 9.09 -24.81 9.91
C LYS A 87 8.95 -25.82 11.04
N VAL A 88 8.42 -25.37 12.16
CA VAL A 88 8.05 -26.22 13.30
C VAL A 88 6.55 -26.48 13.24
N ASP A 89 6.13 -27.74 13.24
CA ASP A 89 4.72 -28.12 13.35
C ASP A 89 4.27 -27.99 14.82
N PHE A 90 3.21 -27.20 15.03
CA PHE A 90 2.68 -26.91 16.36
C PHE A 90 2.15 -28.15 17.09
N LYS A 91 1.72 -29.19 16.38
CA LYS A 91 1.09 -30.38 16.99
C LYS A 91 2.10 -31.38 17.53
N ASN A 92 3.23 -31.55 16.85
CA ASN A 92 4.19 -32.63 17.12
C ASN A 92 5.63 -32.14 17.26
N GLY A 93 5.88 -30.83 17.13
CA GLY A 93 7.22 -30.24 17.20
C GLY A 93 8.13 -30.60 16.02
N ARG A 94 7.60 -31.25 14.97
CA ARG A 94 8.41 -31.72 13.85
C ARG A 94 8.98 -30.54 13.08
N LYS A 95 10.31 -30.53 12.97
CA LYS A 95 11.05 -29.57 12.16
C LYS A 95 11.12 -30.05 10.72
N THR A 96 10.75 -29.18 9.80
CA THR A 96 10.81 -29.42 8.35
C THR A 96 11.31 -28.16 7.66
N ARG A 97 11.97 -28.32 6.51
CA ARG A 97 12.44 -27.17 5.73
C ARG A 97 11.64 -27.06 4.44
N PRO A 98 10.75 -26.05 4.31
CA PRO A 98 10.04 -25.80 3.06
C PRO A 98 10.99 -25.62 1.87
N PRO A 99 10.72 -26.23 0.71
CA PRO A 99 11.56 -26.08 -0.49
C PRO A 99 11.72 -24.63 -0.94
N CYS A 100 10.73 -23.77 -0.66
CA CYS A 100 10.81 -22.35 -1.01
C CYS A 100 11.97 -21.62 -0.31
N PHE A 101 12.45 -22.07 0.85
CA PHE A 101 13.62 -21.44 1.50
C PHE A 101 14.91 -21.69 0.71
N ALA A 102 15.05 -22.86 0.08
CA ALA A 102 16.14 -23.09 -0.87
C ALA A 102 15.95 -22.26 -2.15
N GLY A 103 14.70 -22.15 -2.62
CA GLY A 103 14.34 -21.29 -3.76
C GLY A 103 14.70 -19.81 -3.54
N PHE A 104 14.36 -19.24 -2.38
CA PHE A 104 14.74 -17.87 -2.01
C PHE A 104 16.26 -17.68 -2.03
N LEU A 105 17.00 -18.62 -1.43
CA LEU A 105 18.46 -18.55 -1.41
C LEU A 105 19.05 -18.61 -2.82
N GLN A 106 18.51 -19.47 -3.69
CA GLN A 106 18.91 -19.56 -5.08
C GLN A 106 18.62 -18.24 -5.83
N THR A 107 17.40 -17.71 -5.73
CA THR A 107 17.03 -16.44 -6.37
C THR A 107 17.92 -15.29 -5.92
N VAL A 108 18.19 -15.17 -4.62
CA VAL A 108 19.03 -14.11 -4.06
C VAL A 108 20.47 -14.23 -4.56
N ASN A 109 21.05 -15.43 -4.51
CA ASN A 109 22.42 -15.64 -5.00
C ASN A 109 22.53 -15.40 -6.51
N SER A 110 21.60 -15.95 -7.31
CA SER A 110 21.59 -15.75 -8.76
C SER A 110 21.44 -14.28 -9.14
N THR A 111 20.57 -13.53 -8.45
CA THR A 111 20.38 -12.09 -8.72
C THR A 111 21.65 -11.29 -8.41
N ARG A 112 22.34 -11.60 -7.30
CA ARG A 112 23.62 -10.97 -6.96
C ARG A 112 24.73 -11.33 -7.95
N MET A 113 24.83 -12.61 -8.33
CA MET A 113 25.82 -13.07 -9.30
C MET A 113 25.62 -12.39 -10.66
N LEU A 114 24.38 -12.38 -11.16
CA LEU A 114 24.01 -11.69 -12.39
C LEU A 114 24.40 -10.21 -12.34
N PHE A 115 24.01 -9.50 -11.28
CA PHE A 115 24.38 -8.09 -11.15
C PHE A 115 25.90 -7.88 -11.14
N ASN A 116 26.65 -8.70 -10.41
CA ASN A 116 28.10 -8.58 -10.31
C ASN A 116 28.81 -8.85 -11.65
N GLU A 117 28.27 -9.75 -12.47
CA GLU A 117 28.78 -10.03 -13.83
C GLU A 117 28.45 -8.88 -14.77
N GLU A 118 27.20 -8.44 -14.80
CA GLU A 118 26.76 -7.34 -15.67
C GLU A 118 27.43 -6.00 -15.30
N ASN A 119 27.69 -5.75 -14.01
CA ASN A 119 28.42 -4.57 -13.58
C ASN A 119 29.87 -4.56 -14.08
N LYS A 120 30.52 -5.72 -14.23
CA LYS A 120 31.84 -5.82 -14.88
C LYS A 120 31.78 -5.51 -16.37
N ASN A 121 30.63 -5.75 -17.01
CA ASN A 121 30.36 -5.41 -18.41
C ASN A 121 29.91 -3.94 -18.60
N GLY A 122 29.90 -3.13 -17.53
CA GLY A 122 29.54 -1.71 -17.58
C GLY A 122 28.05 -1.41 -17.34
N ILE A 123 27.23 -2.42 -16.99
CA ILE A 123 25.82 -2.21 -16.64
C ILE A 123 25.72 -1.68 -15.21
N MET A 124 25.28 -0.43 -15.05
CA MET A 124 25.24 0.24 -13.74
C MET A 124 24.14 -0.27 -12.80
N PHE A 125 23.06 -0.84 -13.34
CA PHE A 125 21.90 -1.28 -12.57
C PHE A 125 21.11 -2.38 -13.29
N ILE A 126 20.33 -3.14 -12.54
CA ILE A 126 19.33 -4.08 -13.08
C ILE A 126 17.95 -3.86 -12.48
N LEU A 127 16.91 -4.06 -13.31
CA LEU A 127 15.51 -4.03 -12.88
C LEU A 127 15.06 -5.46 -12.58
N THR A 128 14.92 -5.78 -11.30
CA THR A 128 14.68 -7.15 -10.83
C THR A 128 13.28 -7.68 -11.19
N ASN A 129 12.29 -6.81 -11.43
CA ASN A 129 10.99 -7.23 -11.97
C ASN A 129 11.11 -7.92 -13.34
N ARG A 130 12.17 -7.66 -14.13
CA ARG A 130 12.38 -8.32 -15.42
C ARG A 130 12.92 -9.75 -15.32
N LEU A 131 13.29 -10.18 -14.11
CA LEU A 131 13.82 -11.52 -13.84
C LEU A 131 12.73 -12.50 -13.39
N ASN A 132 11.49 -12.05 -13.24
CA ASN A 132 10.37 -12.89 -12.87
C ASN A 132 9.56 -13.36 -14.10
N GLN A 133 8.66 -14.32 -13.89
CA GLN A 133 7.84 -14.89 -14.97
C GLN A 133 6.50 -14.16 -15.18
N ASP A 134 6.26 -13.02 -14.51
CA ASP A 134 4.96 -12.34 -14.53
C ASP A 134 4.57 -11.92 -15.95
N VAL A 135 5.53 -11.49 -16.76
CA VAL A 135 5.31 -11.15 -18.17
C VAL A 135 4.74 -12.33 -18.96
N LEU A 136 5.24 -13.54 -18.69
CA LEU A 136 4.74 -14.77 -19.32
C LEU A 136 3.35 -15.15 -18.78
N GLU A 137 3.10 -15.00 -17.48
CA GLU A 137 1.77 -15.25 -16.90
C GLU A 137 0.71 -14.28 -17.44
N ASN A 138 1.08 -13.01 -17.63
CA ASN A 138 0.24 -12.00 -18.25
C ASN A 138 -0.05 -12.36 -19.71
N LEU A 139 0.96 -12.82 -20.46
CA LEU A 139 0.79 -13.30 -21.82
C LEU A 139 -0.18 -14.48 -21.91
N PHE A 140 -0.08 -15.45 -20.99
CA PHE A 140 -1.05 -16.56 -20.92
C PHE A 140 -2.46 -16.07 -20.59
N SER A 141 -2.59 -15.01 -19.79
CA SER A 141 -3.89 -14.41 -19.50
C SER A 141 -4.52 -13.79 -20.75
N ILE A 142 -3.73 -13.12 -21.60
CA ILE A 142 -4.18 -12.60 -22.89
C ILE A 142 -4.70 -13.74 -23.79
N TYR A 143 -3.97 -14.85 -23.91
CA TYR A 143 -4.42 -15.99 -24.71
C TYR A 143 -5.72 -16.61 -24.19
N ARG A 144 -5.90 -16.68 -22.87
CA ARG A 144 -7.15 -17.18 -22.28
C ARG A 144 -8.33 -16.23 -22.48
N GLN A 145 -8.09 -14.93 -22.67
CA GLN A 145 -9.12 -13.94 -22.94
C GLN A 145 -9.57 -13.94 -24.40
N LYS A 146 -8.67 -14.18 -25.36
CA LYS A 146 -8.99 -14.26 -26.81
C LYS A 146 -10.08 -15.29 -27.14
N GLY A 147 -10.13 -16.39 -26.40
CA GLY A 147 -11.14 -17.45 -26.58
C GLY A 147 -12.54 -17.15 -26.02
N GLY A 148 -12.79 -15.94 -25.48
CA GLY A 148 -14.05 -15.57 -24.83
C GLY A 148 -14.40 -16.50 -23.66
N TYR A 149 -15.44 -17.31 -23.82
CA TYR A 149 -15.83 -18.30 -22.81
C TYR A 149 -14.89 -19.53 -22.74
N CYS A 150 -14.02 -19.72 -23.73
CA CYS A 150 -13.04 -20.81 -23.73
C CYS A 150 -11.78 -20.44 -22.93
N ARG A 151 -11.85 -20.56 -21.60
CA ARG A 151 -10.72 -20.23 -20.69
C ARG A 151 -9.52 -21.18 -20.77
N ASN A 152 -9.69 -22.34 -21.39
CA ASN A 152 -8.66 -23.36 -21.54
C ASN A 152 -8.49 -23.67 -23.03
N PRO A 153 -7.70 -22.86 -23.77
CA PRO A 153 -7.47 -23.09 -25.19
C PRO A 153 -6.78 -24.44 -25.41
N SER A 154 -7.13 -25.13 -26.49
CA SER A 154 -6.37 -26.30 -26.95
C SER A 154 -4.98 -25.87 -27.47
N ALA A 155 -4.05 -26.82 -27.58
CA ALA A 155 -2.72 -26.53 -28.16
C ALA A 155 -2.80 -25.92 -29.57
N LYS A 156 -3.79 -26.34 -30.38
CA LYS A 156 -4.05 -25.76 -31.71
C LYS A 156 -4.49 -24.30 -31.63
N MET A 157 -5.38 -23.97 -30.69
CA MET A 157 -5.84 -22.60 -30.45
C MET A 157 -4.70 -21.72 -29.98
N LEU A 158 -3.95 -22.16 -28.97
CA LEU A 158 -2.79 -21.43 -28.45
C LEU A 158 -1.76 -21.13 -29.56
N ARG A 159 -1.49 -22.10 -30.44
CA ARG A 159 -0.58 -21.90 -31.58
C ARG A 159 -1.10 -20.84 -32.56
N THR A 160 -2.40 -20.85 -32.86
CA THR A 160 -3.03 -19.83 -33.72
C THR A 160 -3.00 -18.46 -33.06
N ASP A 161 -3.33 -18.38 -31.77
CA ASP A 161 -3.35 -17.14 -30.99
C ASP A 161 -1.96 -16.54 -30.87
N PHE A 162 -0.93 -17.38 -30.62
CA PHE A 162 0.46 -16.98 -30.61
C PHE A 162 0.89 -16.41 -31.97
N ARG A 163 0.59 -17.11 -33.07
CA ARG A 163 0.91 -16.65 -34.43
C ARG A 163 0.25 -15.31 -34.74
N SER A 164 -1.03 -15.16 -34.42
CA SER A 164 -1.77 -13.91 -34.60
C SER A 164 -1.17 -12.78 -33.77
N SER A 165 -0.87 -13.02 -32.48
CA SER A 165 -0.24 -12.02 -31.62
C SER A 165 1.14 -11.60 -32.14
N ALA A 166 1.98 -12.54 -32.59
CA ALA A 166 3.30 -12.23 -33.11
C ALA A 166 3.24 -11.37 -34.39
N ILE A 167 2.31 -11.69 -35.29
CA ILE A 167 2.08 -10.89 -36.50
C ILE A 167 1.63 -9.48 -36.14
N ASN A 168 0.64 -9.34 -35.24
CA ASN A 168 0.14 -8.03 -34.82
C ASN A 168 1.22 -7.18 -34.13
N CYS A 169 2.13 -7.78 -33.35
CA CYS A 169 3.23 -7.05 -32.74
C CYS A 169 4.24 -6.50 -33.75
N LEU A 170 4.39 -7.16 -34.91
CA LEU A 170 5.34 -6.77 -35.97
C LEU A 170 4.72 -5.80 -36.99
N ILE A 171 3.42 -5.92 -37.25
CA ILE A 171 2.67 -5.03 -38.14
C ILE A 171 2.19 -3.82 -37.31
N LYS A 172 3.12 -2.96 -36.89
CA LYS A 172 2.76 -1.59 -36.48
C LYS A 172 2.80 -0.69 -37.71
N PRO A 173 1.72 0.02 -38.07
CA PRO A 173 1.79 0.97 -39.17
C PRO A 173 2.80 2.08 -38.83
N PRO A 174 3.58 2.58 -39.81
CA PRO A 174 4.47 3.71 -39.58
C PRO A 174 3.66 4.94 -39.19
N THR A 175 4.15 5.71 -38.21
CA THR A 175 3.54 6.96 -37.71
C THR A 175 3.45 8.08 -38.76
N SER A 176 4.04 7.89 -39.95
CA SER A 176 4.11 8.87 -41.04
C SER A 176 3.39 8.43 -42.32
N SER A 177 2.46 7.46 -42.26
CA SER A 177 1.67 7.08 -43.44
C SER A 177 0.53 8.07 -43.67
N ASN A 178 0.34 8.52 -44.91
CA ASN A 178 -0.74 9.41 -45.33
C ASN A 178 -2.11 8.71 -45.48
N CYS A 179 -2.27 7.51 -44.91
CA CYS A 179 -3.54 6.79 -44.92
C CYS A 179 -4.30 7.11 -43.64
N GLU A 180 -5.56 7.54 -43.76
CA GLU A 180 -6.47 7.61 -42.62
C GLU A 180 -6.57 6.22 -41.98
N PRO A 181 -6.63 6.12 -40.65
CA PRO A 181 -6.77 4.84 -39.96
C PRO A 181 -8.13 4.23 -40.34
N ASP A 182 -8.08 3.24 -41.22
CA ASP A 182 -9.24 2.42 -41.55
C ASP A 182 -9.71 1.73 -40.26
N LEU A 183 -11.01 1.82 -39.97
CA LEU A 183 -11.64 1.35 -38.73
C LEU A 183 -11.65 -0.18 -38.56
N ASP A 184 -10.87 -0.91 -39.35
CA ASP A 184 -10.50 -2.30 -39.10
C ASP A 184 -9.39 -2.37 -38.05
N ILE A 185 -9.66 -1.78 -36.88
CA ILE A 185 -9.01 -2.17 -35.64
C ILE A 185 -9.43 -3.62 -35.42
N VAL A 186 -8.61 -4.57 -35.88
CA VAL A 186 -8.64 -5.95 -35.38
C VAL A 186 -8.55 -5.83 -33.89
N MET A 187 -9.71 -5.90 -33.21
CA MET A 187 -9.93 -5.73 -31.77
C MET A 187 -8.62 -5.83 -31.01
N GLU A 188 -7.89 -4.71 -30.94
CA GLU A 188 -6.95 -4.52 -29.87
C GLU A 188 -7.86 -4.56 -28.67
N VAL A 189 -7.74 -5.66 -27.92
CA VAL A 189 -8.28 -5.72 -26.57
C VAL A 189 -7.58 -4.55 -25.91
N ASP A 190 -8.34 -3.45 -25.85
CA ASP A 190 -8.05 -2.22 -25.15
C ASP A 190 -7.22 -2.64 -23.95
N GLU A 191 -5.98 -2.15 -23.86
CA GLU A 191 -5.16 -2.29 -22.67
C GLU A 191 -5.99 -1.66 -21.55
N THR A 192 -6.87 -2.47 -20.97
CA THR A 192 -7.66 -2.12 -19.82
C THR A 192 -6.59 -1.97 -18.78
N GLN A 193 -6.21 -0.71 -18.56
CA GLN A 193 -5.44 -0.29 -17.41
C GLN A 193 -6.13 -0.94 -16.23
N ILE A 194 -5.55 -2.02 -15.73
CA ILE A 194 -5.95 -2.61 -14.47
C ILE A 194 -5.52 -1.56 -13.46
N VAL A 195 -6.41 -0.61 -13.21
CA VAL A 195 -6.28 0.35 -12.13
C VAL A 195 -6.24 -0.50 -10.87
N GLU A 196 -5.03 -0.75 -10.38
CA GLU A 196 -4.77 -1.45 -9.13
C GLU A 196 -5.42 -0.65 -8.02
N SER A 197 -6.65 -1.04 -7.71
CA SER A 197 -7.40 -0.51 -6.59
C SER A 197 -6.76 -1.08 -5.32
N THR A 198 -6.05 -0.22 -4.61
CA THR A 198 -5.43 -0.46 -3.31
C THR A 198 -6.51 -0.77 -2.28
N ASP A 199 -6.75 -2.05 -2.01
CA ASP A 199 -7.64 -2.52 -0.95
C ASP A 199 -6.87 -2.61 0.36
N ARG A 200 -7.13 -1.64 1.26
CA ARG A 200 -6.77 -1.73 2.68
C ARG A 200 -8.06 -1.85 3.49
N SER A 201 -8.32 -3.03 4.02
CA SER A 201 -9.38 -3.32 4.98
C SER A 201 -8.79 -3.26 6.39
N SER A 202 -9.37 -2.42 7.25
CA SER A 202 -9.11 -2.40 8.69
C SER A 202 -10.47 -2.53 9.36
N SER A 203 -10.64 -3.59 10.14
CA SER A 203 -11.83 -3.79 10.99
C SER A 203 -11.78 -2.82 12.16
N SER A 204 -12.86 -2.09 12.41
CA SER A 204 -13.03 -1.26 13.61
C SER A 204 -14.08 -1.91 14.51
N SER A 205 -13.72 -2.14 15.76
CA SER A 205 -14.62 -2.52 16.84
C SER A 205 -14.83 -1.30 17.73
N SER A 206 -16.09 -0.90 17.94
CA SER A 206 -16.46 0.26 18.76
C SER A 206 -16.80 -0.18 20.18
N GLN A 207 -16.20 0.45 21.20
CA GLN A 207 -16.76 0.55 22.56
C GLN A 207 -16.43 1.94 23.16
N GLN A 208 -17.46 2.63 23.66
CA GLN A 208 -17.42 3.77 24.61
C GLN A 208 -17.27 3.18 26.04
N GLU A 209 -16.85 3.84 27.13
CA GLU A 209 -16.53 5.22 27.51
C GLU A 209 -15.75 5.17 28.85
N MET A 210 -15.20 6.33 29.27
CA MET A 210 -14.75 6.74 30.63
C MET A 210 -13.24 6.97 30.86
N ASP A 211 -12.96 8.19 31.36
CA ASP A 211 -11.66 8.78 31.71
C ASP A 211 -10.99 8.09 32.90
N ILE A 212 -9.82 7.49 32.65
CA ILE A 212 -8.71 7.26 33.59
C ILE A 212 -7.44 7.34 32.72
N ASP A 213 -6.44 8.13 33.12
CA ASP A 213 -5.14 8.39 32.44
C ASP A 213 -4.96 7.69 31.09
N LYS A 214 -5.38 8.34 30.00
CA LYS A 214 -5.54 7.71 28.68
C LYS A 214 -4.22 7.13 28.18
N GLU A 215 -4.08 5.81 28.24
CA GLU A 215 -3.13 5.09 27.40
C GLU A 215 -3.52 5.34 25.94
N GLU A 216 -2.61 5.97 25.19
CA GLU A 216 -2.80 6.30 23.78
C GLU A 216 -3.09 5.03 22.96
N THR A 217 -4.16 5.07 22.16
CA THR A 217 -4.67 3.91 21.42
C THR A 217 -4.08 3.81 20.00
N LEU A 218 -4.18 2.65 19.35
CA LEU A 218 -3.85 2.50 17.93
C LEU A 218 -4.73 3.39 17.06
N GLU A 219 -5.99 3.61 17.47
CA GLU A 219 -6.89 4.54 16.82
C GLU A 219 -6.33 5.97 16.84
N ASP A 220 -5.80 6.43 17.98
CA ASP A 220 -5.14 7.74 18.10
C ASP A 220 -3.92 7.84 17.17
N CYS A 221 -3.10 6.78 17.13
CA CYS A 221 -1.97 6.70 16.20
C CYS A 221 -2.40 6.75 14.72
N ALA A 222 -3.53 6.11 14.39
CA ALA A 222 -4.09 6.12 13.05
C ALA A 222 -4.67 7.50 12.68
N VAL A 223 -5.25 8.22 13.64
CA VAL A 223 -5.71 9.60 13.47
C VAL A 223 -4.52 10.53 13.24
N ALA A 224 -3.44 10.38 14.01
CA ALA A 224 -2.21 11.17 13.83
C ALA A 224 -1.59 10.94 12.44
N TYR A 225 -1.47 9.68 12.02
CA TYR A 225 -1.01 9.35 10.66
C TYR A 225 -1.91 9.97 9.57
N PHE A 226 -3.23 9.94 9.76
CA PHE A 226 -4.17 10.54 8.81
C PHE A 226 -4.10 12.08 8.78
N ALA A 227 -3.92 12.72 9.94
CA ALA A 227 -3.68 14.15 10.03
C ALA A 227 -2.39 14.54 9.29
N GLY A 228 -1.29 13.83 9.52
CA GLY A 228 -0.03 14.03 8.80
C GLY A 228 -0.17 13.93 7.28
N TYR A 229 -0.97 12.96 6.79
CA TYR A 229 -1.30 12.83 5.37
C TYR A 229 -2.08 14.03 4.82
N LEU A 230 -3.05 14.58 5.58
CA LEU A 230 -3.80 15.76 5.16
C LEU A 230 -2.92 17.01 5.12
N ALA A 231 -2.02 17.17 6.09
CA ALA A 231 -1.04 18.26 6.09
C ALA A 231 -0.11 18.15 4.87
N PHE A 232 0.44 16.97 4.60
CA PHE A 232 1.28 16.72 3.43
C PHE A 232 0.56 17.06 2.11
N LYS A 233 -0.70 16.64 1.96
CA LYS A 233 -1.50 16.99 0.77
C LYS A 233 -1.70 18.49 0.61
N CYS A 234 -1.96 19.19 1.71
CA CYS A 234 -2.14 20.63 1.71
C CYS A 234 -0.84 21.36 1.30
N ILE A 235 0.29 20.96 1.87
CA ILE A 235 1.60 21.55 1.57
C ILE A 235 1.96 21.32 0.09
N LYS A 236 1.71 20.10 -0.43
CA LYS A 236 1.98 19.78 -1.84
C LYS A 236 1.13 20.62 -2.81
N GLU A 237 -0.08 21.00 -2.45
CA GLU A 237 -0.99 21.76 -3.31
C GLU A 237 -0.71 23.27 -3.28
N PHE A 238 -0.38 23.83 -2.11
CA PHE A 238 -0.34 25.27 -1.89
C PHE A 238 1.05 25.85 -1.57
N ASP A 239 2.05 25.01 -1.30
CA ASP A 239 3.44 25.39 -0.99
C ASP A 239 3.55 26.54 0.04
N CYS A 240 2.78 26.44 1.12
CA CYS A 240 2.60 27.52 2.10
C CYS A 240 3.42 27.31 3.38
N ASN A 241 4.41 28.18 3.61
CA ASN A 241 5.30 28.14 4.79
C ASN A 241 4.55 28.23 6.13
N THR A 242 3.56 29.13 6.24
CA THR A 242 2.75 29.25 7.46
C THR A 242 1.99 27.96 7.79
N CYS A 243 1.48 27.26 6.76
CA CYS A 243 0.82 25.97 6.95
C CYS A 243 1.82 24.88 7.34
N GLN A 244 3.04 24.92 6.82
CA GLN A 244 4.10 23.98 7.21
C GLN A 244 4.43 24.11 8.70
N GLU A 245 4.62 25.34 9.19
CA GLU A 245 4.92 25.60 10.61
C GLU A 245 3.73 25.32 11.54
N THR A 246 2.50 25.60 11.08
CA THR A 246 1.31 25.46 11.94
C THR A 246 0.77 24.03 11.97
N LEU A 247 0.87 23.27 10.86
CA LEU A 247 0.24 21.95 10.73
C LEU A 247 1.20 20.80 11.05
N CYS A 248 2.50 21.00 10.86
CA CYS A 248 3.51 19.98 11.08
C CYS A 248 4.40 20.29 12.27
N THR A 249 5.00 19.24 12.84
CA THR A 249 6.06 19.37 13.85
C THR A 249 7.29 18.64 13.35
N ASP A 250 8.46 19.25 13.55
CA ASP A 250 9.74 18.61 13.26
C ASP A 250 10.18 17.64 14.37
N ASP A 251 9.55 17.73 15.55
CA ASP A 251 9.77 16.83 16.69
C ASP A 251 9.10 15.46 16.50
N ILE A 252 9.72 14.59 15.69
CA ILE A 252 9.39 13.17 15.66
C ILE A 252 10.08 12.50 16.85
N SER A 253 9.44 12.53 18.02
CA SER A 253 10.01 11.92 19.22
C SER A 253 9.41 10.53 19.49
N LEU A 254 10.28 9.58 19.85
CA LEU A 254 9.90 8.23 20.32
C LEU A 254 9.02 8.25 21.59
N PHE A 255 8.88 9.41 22.24
CA PHE A 255 8.17 9.59 23.50
C PHE A 255 6.70 9.99 23.33
N ASN A 256 6.28 10.44 22.14
CA ASN A 256 4.88 10.72 21.85
C ASN A 256 4.23 9.46 21.22
N LYS A 257 3.49 8.67 22.00
CA LYS A 257 3.05 7.35 21.54
C LYS A 257 2.05 7.48 20.37
N ASN A 258 1.35 8.61 20.24
CA ASN A 258 0.49 8.92 19.07
C ASN A 258 1.26 8.96 17.74
N GLN A 259 2.58 9.14 17.74
CA GLN A 259 3.39 9.18 16.52
C GLN A 259 4.05 7.83 16.18
N LEU A 260 3.84 6.78 17.00
CA LEU A 260 4.48 5.46 16.79
C LEU A 260 4.21 4.88 15.41
N LEU A 261 2.99 5.04 14.88
CA LEU A 261 2.65 4.52 13.56
C LEU A 261 3.41 5.24 12.43
N ILE A 262 3.71 6.53 12.60
CA ILE A 262 4.47 7.34 11.64
C ILE A 262 5.93 6.87 11.64
N ILE A 263 6.51 6.71 12.84
CA ILE A 263 7.88 6.22 13.03
C ILE A 263 8.03 4.83 12.41
N ASN A 264 7.15 3.90 12.77
CA ASN A 264 7.19 2.53 12.27
C ASN A 264 6.93 2.40 10.77
N LYS A 265 6.40 3.44 10.10
CA LYS A 265 6.15 3.47 8.65
C LYS A 265 7.21 4.19 7.83
N THR A 266 8.13 4.88 8.49
CA THR A 266 9.17 5.65 7.80
C THR A 266 10.32 4.71 7.43
N TYR A 267 10.65 4.61 6.13
CA TYR A 267 11.73 3.73 5.65
C TYR A 267 13.12 4.26 6.02
N ASP A 268 13.29 5.59 6.04
CA ASP A 268 14.52 6.26 6.42
C ASP A 268 14.20 7.65 6.98
N THR A 269 14.70 7.95 8.18
CA THR A 269 14.58 9.25 8.84
C THR A 269 15.43 10.34 8.18
N SER A 270 16.36 9.96 7.31
CA SER A 270 17.33 10.85 6.66
C SER A 270 16.80 11.50 5.37
N LEU A 271 15.67 11.03 4.84
CA LEU A 271 15.12 11.51 3.57
C LEU A 271 14.14 12.67 3.78
N THR A 272 14.29 13.72 2.96
CA THR A 272 13.41 14.91 2.90
C THR A 272 11.95 14.59 2.56
N THR A 273 11.67 13.35 2.13
CA THR A 273 10.34 12.80 1.82
C THR A 273 9.71 12.02 2.99
N ALA A 274 10.23 12.17 4.20
CA ALA A 274 9.69 11.51 5.39
C ALA A 274 8.21 11.88 5.64
N LEU A 275 7.48 10.93 6.25
CA LEU A 275 6.10 11.15 6.67
C LEU A 275 6.04 12.34 7.64
N LYS A 276 5.10 13.26 7.42
CA LYS A 276 4.94 14.45 8.26
C LYS A 276 4.19 14.12 9.54
N ALA A 277 4.74 14.52 10.69
CA ALA A 277 4.04 14.47 11.97
C ALA A 277 3.15 15.69 12.14
N PRO A 278 1.89 15.54 12.59
CA PRO A 278 0.98 16.66 12.80
C PRO A 278 1.25 17.40 14.12
N ALA A 279 1.04 18.71 14.13
CA ALA A 279 1.00 19.49 15.38
C ALA A 279 -0.18 19.08 16.27
N ASN A 280 -0.01 19.16 17.59
CA ASN A 280 -1.05 18.76 18.56
C ASN A 280 -2.36 19.54 18.38
N SER A 281 -2.28 20.84 18.08
CA SER A 281 -3.45 21.68 17.78
C SER A 281 -4.21 21.16 16.55
N PHE A 282 -3.49 20.77 15.51
CA PHE A 282 -4.06 20.21 14.29
C PHE A 282 -4.62 18.81 14.50
N TYR A 283 -3.91 17.94 15.23
CA TYR A 283 -4.40 16.62 15.63
C TYR A 283 -5.77 16.69 16.32
N ASN A 284 -5.92 17.58 17.29
CA ASN A 284 -7.18 17.76 18.03
C ASN A 284 -8.34 18.17 17.10
N ILE A 285 -8.08 19.06 16.14
CA ILE A 285 -9.09 19.51 15.15
C ILE A 285 -9.50 18.35 14.24
N ILE A 286 -8.55 17.53 13.79
CA ILE A 286 -8.84 16.36 12.96
C ILE A 286 -9.63 15.32 13.76
N ASN A 287 -9.23 15.01 14.98
CA ASN A 287 -9.94 14.07 15.85
C ASN A 287 -11.39 14.52 16.09
N MET A 288 -11.59 15.79 16.40
CA MET A 288 -12.93 16.39 16.55
C MET A 288 -13.76 16.26 15.26
N SER A 289 -13.14 16.56 14.11
CA SER A 289 -13.80 16.47 12.80
C SER A 289 -14.22 15.05 12.45
N LEU A 290 -13.40 14.05 12.81
CA LEU A 290 -13.72 12.65 12.62
C LEU A 290 -14.88 12.18 13.51
N ASN A 291 -14.91 12.60 14.78
CA ASN A 291 -16.03 12.28 15.68
C ASN A 291 -17.36 12.86 15.19
N ILE A 292 -17.35 14.07 14.61
CA ILE A 292 -18.51 14.66 13.95
C ILE A 292 -18.90 13.85 12.71
N PHE A 293 -17.93 13.46 11.89
CA PHE A 293 -18.17 12.66 10.69
C PHE A 293 -18.91 11.36 11.05
N GLU A 294 -18.39 10.56 11.98
CA GLU A 294 -18.98 9.28 12.36
C GLU A 294 -20.42 9.45 12.90
N LYS A 295 -20.65 10.46 13.75
CA LYS A 295 -21.98 10.77 14.31
C LYS A 295 -23.05 11.11 13.26
N TYR A 296 -22.67 11.79 12.18
CA TYR A 296 -23.62 12.28 11.17
C TYR A 296 -23.69 11.42 9.92
N TYR A 297 -22.63 10.67 9.59
CA TYR A 297 -22.59 9.83 8.39
C TYR A 297 -23.70 8.77 8.41
N GLU A 298 -23.89 8.08 9.53
CA GLU A 298 -24.93 7.04 9.70
C GLU A 298 -26.36 7.57 9.48
N LYS A 299 -26.59 8.86 9.74
CA LYS A 299 -27.91 9.50 9.57
C LYS A 299 -28.14 10.07 8.18
N LEU A 300 -27.07 10.25 7.39
CA LEU A 300 -27.10 11.05 6.17
C LEU A 300 -26.59 10.30 4.93
N TYR A 301 -26.14 9.05 5.05
CA TYR A 301 -25.48 8.31 3.95
C TYR A 301 -26.29 8.23 2.64
N CYS A 302 -27.62 8.26 2.69
CA CYS A 302 -28.49 8.26 1.49
C CYS A 302 -28.78 9.65 0.91
N LYS A 303 -28.35 10.75 1.53
CA LYS A 303 -28.72 12.10 1.09
C LYS A 303 -27.77 12.64 0.03
N GLN A 304 -28.34 13.32 -0.98
CA GLN A 304 -27.55 14.06 -1.97
C GLN A 304 -26.77 15.19 -1.29
N GLY A 305 -25.51 15.38 -1.71
CA GLY A 305 -24.66 16.45 -1.18
C GLY A 305 -24.15 16.21 0.25
N ILE A 306 -24.13 14.96 0.72
CA ILE A 306 -23.67 14.59 2.08
C ILE A 306 -22.32 15.22 2.46
N GLY A 307 -21.36 15.30 1.54
CA GLY A 307 -20.05 15.89 1.80
C GLY A 307 -20.13 17.35 2.22
N ARG A 308 -20.96 18.16 1.53
CA ARG A 308 -21.18 19.57 1.87
C ARG A 308 -21.89 19.72 3.21
N ILE A 309 -22.88 18.87 3.48
CA ILE A 309 -23.65 18.91 4.74
C ILE A 309 -22.75 18.59 5.94
N ILE A 310 -21.91 17.57 5.84
CA ILE A 310 -20.99 17.18 6.92
C ILE A 310 -19.92 18.26 7.11
N LYS A 311 -19.33 18.77 6.03
CA LYS A 311 -18.36 19.87 6.09
C LYS A 311 -18.92 21.10 6.82
N ASN A 312 -20.10 21.57 6.44
CA ASN A 312 -20.73 22.73 7.07
C ASN A 312 -20.97 22.53 8.58
N LYS A 313 -21.24 21.28 9.00
CA LYS A 313 -21.38 20.95 10.44
C LYS A 313 -20.04 20.94 11.16
N ILE A 314 -19.00 20.43 10.53
CA ILE A 314 -17.63 20.47 11.06
C ILE A 314 -17.20 21.93 11.24
N GLU A 315 -17.33 22.76 10.20
CA GLU A 315 -16.97 24.18 10.25
C GLU A 315 -17.73 24.94 11.35
N LYS A 316 -19.04 24.73 11.46
CA LYS A 316 -19.85 25.34 12.54
C LYS A 316 -19.34 24.96 13.93
N LYS A 317 -18.82 23.74 14.11
CA LYS A 317 -18.28 23.31 15.41
C LYS A 317 -16.87 23.85 15.63
N ILE A 318 -16.02 23.85 14.61
CA ILE A 318 -14.68 24.45 14.69
C ILE A 318 -14.77 25.94 15.02
N LYS A 319 -15.64 26.71 14.35
CA LYS A 319 -15.85 28.14 14.65
C LYS A 319 -16.25 28.40 16.11
N LYS A 320 -16.97 27.46 16.74
CA LYS A 320 -17.37 27.57 18.15
C LYS A 320 -16.26 27.24 19.15
N THR A 321 -15.29 26.42 18.75
CA THR A 321 -14.30 25.83 19.68
C THR A 321 -12.91 26.43 19.48
N ASN A 322 -12.52 26.67 18.21
CA ASN A 322 -11.24 27.22 17.78
C ASN A 322 -11.50 28.23 16.64
N CYS A 323 -12.01 29.41 16.99
CA CYS A 323 -12.45 30.43 16.03
C CYS A 323 -11.32 30.87 15.07
N ASP A 324 -10.09 30.95 15.58
CA ASP A 324 -8.94 31.47 14.84
C ASP A 324 -8.39 30.46 13.82
N TRP A 325 -8.70 29.16 13.98
CA TRP A 325 -8.29 28.14 13.02
C TRP A 325 -9.07 28.20 11.71
N LEU A 326 -10.23 28.85 11.59
CA LEU A 326 -10.85 29.05 10.26
C LEU A 326 -10.71 30.47 9.73
N SER A 327 -10.26 31.40 10.57
CA SER A 327 -10.30 32.85 10.31
C SER A 327 -8.94 33.44 9.95
N HIS A 328 -7.93 32.62 9.70
CA HIS A 328 -6.60 33.10 9.31
C HIS A 328 -6.61 33.55 7.86
N GLU A 329 -6.55 34.85 7.63
CA GLU A 329 -6.80 35.50 6.34
C GLU A 329 -5.97 34.90 5.19
N THR A 330 -4.71 34.56 5.44
CA THR A 330 -3.82 34.03 4.40
C THR A 330 -3.95 32.52 4.13
N CYS A 331 -4.56 31.76 5.04
CA CYS A 331 -4.59 30.29 4.97
C CYS A 331 -6.01 29.71 5.00
N GLN A 332 -7.04 30.55 4.89
CA GLN A 332 -8.43 30.14 4.98
C GLN A 332 -8.78 29.09 3.91
N GLU A 333 -8.40 29.33 2.66
CA GLU A 333 -8.62 28.39 1.54
C GLU A 333 -7.94 27.03 1.78
N HIS A 334 -6.71 27.03 2.29
CA HIS A 334 -5.95 25.83 2.61
C HIS A 334 -6.67 24.97 3.66
N ARG A 335 -7.22 25.61 4.70
CA ARG A 335 -7.93 24.92 5.77
C ARG A 335 -9.28 24.37 5.30
N HIS A 336 -9.99 25.07 4.41
CA HIS A 336 -11.19 24.54 3.75
C HIS A 336 -10.87 23.35 2.82
N TYR A 337 -9.72 23.37 2.13
CA TYR A 337 -9.23 22.25 1.35
C TYR A 337 -8.97 21.01 2.22
N ILE A 338 -8.32 21.17 3.37
CA ILE A 338 -8.10 20.06 4.32
C ILE A 338 -9.42 19.42 4.75
N LEU A 339 -10.42 20.22 5.12
CA LEU A 339 -11.74 19.70 5.52
C LEU A 339 -12.46 18.98 4.37
N ASN A 340 -12.38 19.51 3.15
CA ASN A 340 -12.90 18.84 1.95
C ASN A 340 -12.24 17.46 1.76
N GLN A 341 -10.90 17.41 1.82
CA GLN A 341 -10.14 16.16 1.66
C GLN A 341 -10.47 15.15 2.76
N LEU A 342 -10.61 15.59 4.02
CA LEU A 342 -11.00 14.75 5.14
C LEU A 342 -12.35 14.06 4.87
N VAL A 343 -13.36 14.85 4.53
CA VAL A 343 -14.72 14.35 4.29
C VAL A 343 -14.75 13.43 3.08
N HIS A 344 -14.10 13.80 1.97
CA HIS A 344 -14.02 12.96 0.77
C HIS A 344 -13.34 11.61 1.05
N CYS A 345 -12.18 11.62 1.71
CA CYS A 345 -11.46 10.39 2.05
C CYS A 345 -12.30 9.46 2.93
N LYS A 346 -13.02 10.02 3.92
CA LYS A 346 -13.85 9.24 4.84
C LYS A 346 -15.11 8.68 4.19
N ILE A 347 -15.80 9.45 3.34
CA ILE A 347 -16.93 8.93 2.54
C ILE A 347 -16.45 7.78 1.64
N PHE A 348 -15.37 7.99 0.88
CA PHE A 348 -14.83 6.96 0.01
C PHE A 348 -14.49 5.67 0.77
N LYS A 349 -13.84 5.81 1.94
CA LYS A 349 -13.52 4.67 2.82
C LYS A 349 -14.78 3.92 3.27
N LYS A 350 -15.82 4.61 3.74
CA LYS A 350 -17.08 3.98 4.16
C LYS A 350 -17.81 3.30 3.00
N CYS A 351 -17.87 3.92 1.82
CA CYS A 351 -18.44 3.31 0.61
C CYS A 351 -17.69 2.04 0.20
N LYS A 352 -16.36 2.06 0.29
CA LYS A 352 -15.53 0.89 -0.02
C LYS A 352 -15.80 -0.27 0.94
N TRP A 353 -15.93 0.01 2.24
CA TRP A 353 -16.29 -1.02 3.23
C TRP A 353 -17.68 -1.60 3.00
N PHE A 354 -18.66 -0.77 2.64
CA PHE A 354 -19.99 -1.24 2.31
C PHE A 354 -19.97 -2.23 1.13
N LYS A 355 -19.20 -1.95 0.07
CA LYS A 355 -19.03 -2.87 -1.06
C LYS A 355 -18.41 -4.21 -0.66
N SER A 356 -17.45 -4.21 0.27
CA SER A 356 -16.81 -5.43 0.76
C SER A 356 -17.73 -6.26 1.66
N SER A 357 -18.54 -5.61 2.52
CA SER A 357 -19.48 -6.28 3.41
C SER A 357 -20.73 -6.81 2.68
N ALA A 358 -21.17 -6.12 1.63
CA ALA A 358 -22.32 -6.53 0.80
C ALA A 358 -21.99 -7.64 -0.20
N ASN A 359 -20.69 -7.85 -0.50
CA ASN A 359 -20.20 -8.99 -1.28
C ASN A 359 -19.40 -9.94 -0.39
N PRO A 360 -20.02 -10.69 0.54
CA PRO A 360 -19.41 -11.91 1.02
C PRO A 360 -19.41 -12.85 -0.18
N LYS A 361 -18.37 -12.81 -1.02
CA LYS A 361 -18.08 -13.92 -1.93
C LYS A 361 -17.96 -15.13 -1.02
N GLN A 362 -19.02 -15.93 -0.89
CA GLN A 362 -18.90 -17.31 -0.44
C GLN A 362 -17.83 -17.90 -1.34
N CYS A 363 -16.62 -18.06 -0.82
CA CYS A 363 -15.56 -18.73 -1.56
C CYS A 363 -16.09 -20.14 -1.84
N PRO A 364 -16.38 -20.50 -3.12
CA PRO A 364 -16.85 -21.85 -3.43
C PRO A 364 -15.80 -22.90 -3.02
N LYS A 365 -14.55 -22.46 -2.86
CA LYS A 365 -13.39 -23.26 -2.42
C LYS A 365 -13.44 -23.73 -0.96
N LEU A 366 -14.33 -23.22 -0.11
CA LEU A 366 -14.49 -23.70 1.27
C LEU A 366 -15.57 -24.79 1.43
N ARG A 367 -16.29 -25.17 0.35
CA ARG A 367 -17.20 -26.34 0.41
C ARG A 367 -16.44 -27.67 0.55
N ILE A 368 -15.15 -27.73 0.17
CA ILE A 368 -14.31 -28.92 0.32
C ILE A 368 -13.97 -29.22 1.80
N LEU A 369 -14.13 -28.24 2.70
CA LEU A 369 -13.87 -28.42 4.14
C LEU A 369 -15.15 -28.63 4.98
N LYS A 370 -16.33 -28.70 4.34
CA LYS A 370 -17.61 -28.90 5.03
C LYS A 370 -18.19 -30.31 4.93
N ASN A 371 -17.43 -31.26 4.36
CA ASN A 371 -17.75 -32.68 4.47
C ASN A 371 -16.76 -33.35 5.41
N ARG A 372 -17.08 -33.33 6.71
CA ARG A 372 -16.80 -34.40 7.65
C ARG A 372 -17.98 -34.52 8.59
#